data_AF-A0A7V6A6N2-F1
#
_entry.id   AF-A0A7V6A6N2-F1
#
_cell.length_a   1.000
_cell.length_b   1.000
_cell.length_c   1.000
_cell.angle_alpha   90.00
_cell.angle_beta   90.00
_cell.angle_gamma   90.00
#
_symmetry.space_group_name_H-M   'P 1'
#
loop_
_entity.id
_entity.type
_entity.pdbx_description
1 polymer ?
#
loop_
_entity_poly.entity_id
_entity_poly.type
_entity_poly.pdbx_seq_one_letter_code
_entity_poly.pdbx_strand_id
1 'polypeptide(L)'
;MALIHPEFVEELKLFGVDTALECFNCGTCAAICPLIYEHFPRKMIRYAQVGAKEQILAQAQDLWRCLHCGLCTRTCPRQANPGELILGLRRFVVANWRGNRHV
;
A
#
# COMPACT_ATOMS: atom_id res chain seq x y z
N MET A 1 -3.65 12.87 -14.89
CA MET A 1 -4.77 12.73 -13.94
C MET A 1 -4.85 11.26 -13.55
N ALA A 2 -4.92 10.92 -12.25
CA ALA A 2 -5.11 9.52 -11.84
C ALA A 2 -6.59 9.13 -11.94
N LEU A 3 -6.88 7.93 -12.44
CA LEU A 3 -8.21 7.32 -12.30
C LEU A 3 -8.36 6.82 -10.85
N ILE A 4 -9.57 6.96 -10.31
CA ILE A 4 -9.89 6.68 -8.91
C ILE A 4 -11.02 5.66 -8.89
N HIS A 5 -10.80 4.56 -8.17
CA HIS A 5 -11.74 3.45 -7.98
C HIS A 5 -12.23 3.42 -6.52
N PRO A 6 -13.35 4.10 -6.18
CA PRO A 6 -13.79 4.27 -4.79
C PRO A 6 -13.98 2.96 -4.01
N GLU A 7 -14.36 1.90 -4.72
CA GLU A 7 -14.60 0.55 -4.19
C GLU A 7 -13.33 -0.26 -3.91
N PHE A 8 -12.15 0.27 -4.25
CA PHE A 8 -10.90 -0.48 -4.16
C PHE A 8 -10.56 -0.95 -2.74
N VAL A 9 -10.93 -0.18 -1.71
CA VAL A 9 -10.70 -0.57 -0.31
C VAL A 9 -11.50 -1.84 0.04
N GLU A 10 -12.71 -1.99 -0.50
CA GLU A 10 -13.50 -3.21 -0.29
C GLU A 10 -12.88 -4.40 -1.03
N GLU A 11 -12.38 -4.20 -2.25
CA GLU A 11 -11.63 -5.22 -2.99
C GLU A 11 -10.36 -5.67 -2.25
N LEU A 12 -9.66 -4.74 -1.59
CA LEU A 12 -8.46 -5.04 -0.82
C LEU A 12 -8.68 -5.99 0.36
N LYS A 13 -9.92 -6.15 0.84
CA LYS A 13 -10.26 -7.18 1.85
C LYS A 13 -10.02 -8.59 1.33
N LEU A 14 -10.21 -8.83 0.03
CA LEU A 14 -9.88 -10.12 -0.62
C LEU A 14 -8.39 -10.44 -0.56
N PHE A 15 -7.55 -9.41 -0.37
CA PHE A 15 -6.10 -9.53 -0.23
C PHE A 15 -5.63 -9.46 1.23
N GLY A 16 -6.55 -9.48 2.19
CA GLY A 16 -6.27 -9.46 3.62
C GLY A 16 -5.98 -8.06 4.19
N VAL A 17 -6.49 -7.00 3.55
CA VAL A 17 -6.37 -5.63 4.05
C VAL A 17 -7.75 -5.13 4.45
N ASP A 18 -7.96 -4.95 5.75
CA ASP A 18 -9.21 -4.51 6.35
C ASP A 18 -9.10 -3.14 7.06
N THR A 19 -7.89 -2.71 7.43
CA THR A 19 -7.65 -1.46 8.17
C THR A 19 -7.17 -0.28 7.31
N ALA A 20 -7.32 -0.33 5.99
CA ALA A 20 -6.76 0.70 5.11
C ALA A 20 -7.32 2.10 5.37
N LEU A 21 -8.60 2.21 5.74
CA LEU A 21 -9.26 3.49 6.02
C LEU A 21 -8.84 4.11 7.36
N GLU A 22 -8.17 3.37 8.23
CA GLU A 22 -7.85 3.83 9.59
C GLU A 22 -6.67 4.80 9.57
N CYS A 23 -5.89 4.79 8.48
CA CYS A 23 -4.78 5.69 8.27
C CYS A 23 -5.28 7.11 7.95
N PHE A 24 -4.76 8.09 8.69
CA PHE A 24 -5.03 9.52 8.47
C PHE A 24 -3.81 10.26 7.87
N ASN A 25 -2.86 9.50 7.30
CA ASN A 25 -1.69 10.03 6.58
C ASN A 25 -0.66 10.84 7.39
N CYS A 26 -0.54 10.61 8.70
CA CYS A 26 0.42 11.32 9.58
C CYS A 26 1.91 11.14 9.23
N GLY A 27 2.30 10.03 8.60
CA GLY A 27 3.68 9.82 8.14
C GLY A 27 4.67 9.19 9.11
N THR A 28 4.26 8.80 10.33
CA THR A 28 5.13 8.06 11.27
C THR A 28 5.76 6.82 10.62
N CYS A 29 4.99 6.08 9.82
CA CYS A 29 5.47 4.90 9.10
C CYS A 29 6.57 5.21 8.08
N ALA A 30 6.52 6.38 7.43
CA ALA A 30 7.53 6.80 6.46
C ALA A 30 8.80 7.31 7.15
N ALA A 31 8.67 7.94 8.32
CA ALA A 31 9.80 8.40 9.11
C ALA A 31 10.60 7.27 9.77
N ILE A 32 9.92 6.19 10.19
CA ILE A 32 10.57 5.07 10.91
C ILE A 32 11.17 4.00 10.00
N CYS A 33 10.76 3.95 8.72
CA CYS A 33 11.21 2.90 7.83
C CYS A 33 12.71 3.05 7.55
N PRO A 34 13.57 2.03 7.72
CA PRO A 34 14.99 2.17 7.41
C PRO A 34 15.29 2.19 5.89
N LEU A 35 14.29 1.90 5.06
CA LEU A 35 14.42 1.76 3.60
C LEU A 35 13.76 2.93 2.87
N ILE A 36 13.78 4.12 3.49
CA ILE A 36 13.05 5.31 3.04
C ILE A 36 13.30 5.55 1.55
N TYR A 37 12.23 5.47 0.77
CA TYR A 37 12.20 5.84 -0.64
C TYR A 37 10.88 6.55 -0.92
N GLU A 38 10.92 7.76 -1.46
CA GLU A 38 9.75 8.54 -1.90
C GLU A 38 8.49 8.42 -1.00
N HIS A 39 8.65 8.62 0.30
CA HIS A 39 7.56 8.54 1.29
C HIS A 39 6.89 7.16 1.44
N PHE A 40 7.55 6.08 1.04
CA PHE A 40 7.17 4.71 1.38
C PHE A 40 7.15 4.50 2.91
N PRO A 41 6.17 3.77 3.49
CA PRO A 41 4.99 3.15 2.86
C PRO A 41 3.77 4.09 2.74
N ARG A 42 3.82 5.31 3.28
CA ARG A 42 2.68 6.24 3.33
C ARG A 42 2.09 6.52 1.94
N LYS A 43 2.93 6.72 0.92
CA LYS A 43 2.48 6.96 -0.48
C LYS A 43 1.55 5.85 -0.97
N MET A 44 1.96 4.59 -0.77
CA MET A 44 1.18 3.41 -1.18
C MET A 44 -0.12 3.27 -0.41
N ILE A 45 -0.10 3.54 0.90
CA ILE A 45 -1.32 3.57 1.72
C ILE A 45 -2.30 4.62 1.18
N ARG A 46 -1.82 5.81 0.83
CA ARG A 46 -2.68 6.86 0.26
C ARG A 46 -3.30 6.42 -1.06
N TYR A 47 -2.52 5.82 -1.96
CA TYR A 47 -3.05 5.29 -3.22
C TYR A 47 -4.12 4.22 -3.00
N ALA A 48 -3.93 3.34 -2.01
CA ALA A 48 -4.96 2.37 -1.64
C ALA A 48 -6.25 3.04 -1.17
N GLN A 49 -6.15 4.03 -0.28
CA GLN A 49 -7.31 4.75 0.27
C GLN A 49 -8.12 5.51 -0.77
N VAL A 50 -7.45 6.10 -1.76
CA VAL A 50 -8.13 6.85 -2.82
C VAL A 50 -8.42 6.00 -4.05
N GLY A 51 -8.14 4.69 -4.03
CA GLY A 51 -8.41 3.82 -5.17
C GLY A 51 -7.56 4.10 -6.40
N ALA A 52 -6.33 4.61 -6.27
CA ALA A 52 -5.43 4.88 -7.39
C ALA A 52 -4.69 3.60 -7.85
N LYS A 53 -5.43 2.62 -8.36
CA LYS A 53 -4.94 1.27 -8.70
C LYS A 53 -3.80 1.31 -9.71
N GLU A 54 -3.92 2.15 -10.73
CA GLU A 54 -2.93 2.29 -11.80
C GLU A 54 -1.60 2.82 -11.25
N GLN A 55 -1.63 3.70 -10.25
CA GLN A 55 -0.43 4.22 -9.60
C GLN A 55 0.29 3.14 -8.80
N ILE A 56 -0.48 2.27 -8.13
CA ILE A 56 0.07 1.12 -7.40
C ILE A 56 0.75 0.14 -8.37
N LEU A 57 0.09 -0.17 -9.50
CA LEU A 57 0.64 -1.06 -10.52
C LEU A 57 1.90 -0.47 -11.18
N ALA A 58 1.88 0.82 -11.55
CA ALA A 58 3.01 1.51 -12.18
C ALA A 58 4.23 1.65 -11.26
N GLN A 59 4.04 1.61 -9.95
CA GLN A 59 5.09 1.72 -8.93
C GLN A 59 5.27 0.42 -8.14
N ALA A 60 4.82 -0.71 -8.68
CA ALA A 60 4.79 -2.00 -7.99
C ALA A 60 6.15 -2.43 -7.41
N GLN A 61 7.26 -2.07 -8.06
CA GLN A 61 8.62 -2.33 -7.59
C GLN A 61 8.90 -1.79 -6.18
N ASP A 62 8.27 -0.69 -5.77
CA ASP A 62 8.48 -0.09 -4.46
C ASP A 62 7.93 -0.97 -3.34
N LEU A 63 6.85 -1.70 -3.60
CA LEU A 63 6.28 -2.63 -2.63
C LEU A 63 7.27 -3.77 -2.30
N TRP A 64 8.22 -4.11 -3.19
CA TRP A 64 9.18 -5.21 -3.05
C TRP A 64 10.43 -4.78 -2.27
N ARG A 65 10.61 -3.47 -2.07
CA ARG A 65 11.63 -2.93 -1.16
C ARG A 65 11.31 -3.21 0.30
N CYS A 66 10.04 -3.47 0.65
CA CYS A 66 9.64 -3.75 2.02
C CYS A 66 10.26 -5.06 2.56
N LEU A 67 11.09 -4.97 3.60
CA LEU A 67 11.60 -6.16 4.30
C LEU A 67 10.60 -6.77 5.28
N HIS A 68 9.39 -6.21 5.39
CA HIS A 68 8.34 -6.66 6.30
C HIS A 68 8.82 -6.76 7.77
N CYS A 69 9.64 -5.81 8.21
CA CYS A 69 10.23 -5.78 9.56
C CYS A 69 9.26 -5.32 10.67
N GLY A 70 8.04 -4.88 10.32
CA GLY A 70 6.98 -4.54 11.26
C GLY A 70 7.14 -3.23 12.06
N LEU A 71 8.20 -2.45 11.84
CA LEU A 71 8.40 -1.16 12.54
C LEU A 71 7.24 -0.18 12.31
N CYS A 72 6.78 -0.05 11.06
CA CYS A 72 5.67 0.81 10.69
C CYS A 72 4.34 0.40 11.34
N THR A 73 4.10 -0.91 11.52
CA THR A 73 2.92 -1.44 12.22
C THR A 73 2.99 -1.14 13.70
N ARG A 74 4.12 -1.44 14.36
CA ARG A 74 4.29 -1.22 15.81
C ARG A 74 4.17 0.25 16.23
N THR A 75 4.59 1.18 15.37
CA THR A 75 4.57 2.62 15.69
C THR A 75 3.29 3.34 15.25
N CYS A 76 2.38 2.66 14.53
CA CYS A 76 1.22 3.34 13.96
C CYS A 76 0.25 3.81 15.05
N PRO A 77 0.00 5.13 15.21
CA PRO A 77 -0.86 5.64 16.28
C PRO A 77 -2.35 5.31 16.09
N ARG A 78 -2.75 4.90 14.88
CA ARG A 78 -4.12 4.49 14.55
C ARG A 78 -4.29 2.98 14.41
N GLN A 79 -3.21 2.21 14.62
CA GLN A 79 -3.23 0.76 14.45
C GLN A 79 -3.69 0.32 13.05
N ALA A 80 -3.47 1.16 12.03
CA ALA A 80 -3.90 0.93 10.63
C ALA A 80 -3.07 -0.12 9.87
N ASN A 81 -2.24 -0.87 10.59
CA ASN A 81 -1.36 -1.94 10.10
C ASN A 81 -0.69 -1.70 8.72
N PRO A 82 0.19 -0.68 8.56
CA PRO A 82 0.92 -0.43 7.33
C PRO A 82 1.65 -1.64 6.74
N GLY A 83 2.19 -2.52 7.58
CA GLY A 83 2.89 -3.73 7.15
C GLY A 83 1.98 -4.69 6.37
N GLU A 84 0.79 -4.97 6.89
CA GLU A 84 -0.20 -5.82 6.21
C GLU A 84 -0.77 -5.15 4.97
N LEU A 85 -0.98 -3.82 5.00
CA LEU A 85 -1.42 -3.10 3.81
C LEU A 85 -0.43 -3.28 2.65
N ILE A 86 0.88 -3.11 2.91
CA ILE A 86 1.90 -3.34 1.89
C ILE A 86 1.88 -4.80 1.41
N LEU A 87 1.78 -5.77 2.32
CA LEU A 87 1.71 -7.19 1.94
C LEU A 87 0.48 -7.51 1.09
N GLY A 88 -0.69 -6.98 1.44
CA GLY A 88 -1.91 -7.11 0.66
C GLY A 88 -1.81 -6.46 -0.72
N LEU A 89 -1.18 -5.28 -0.81
CA LEU A 89 -0.86 -4.68 -2.12
C LEU A 89 0.06 -5.56 -2.95
N ARG A 90 1.01 -6.30 -2.35
CA ARG A 90 1.81 -7.27 -3.10
C ARG A 90 0.94 -8.36 -3.72
N ARG A 91 0.00 -8.90 -2.94
CA ARG A 91 -0.94 -9.93 -3.41
C ARG A 91 -1.83 -9.39 -4.54
N PHE A 92 -2.36 -8.17 -4.38
CA PHE A 92 -3.12 -7.48 -5.42
C PHE A 92 -2.32 -7.32 -6.71
N VAL A 93 -1.08 -6.86 -6.64
CA VAL A 93 -0.21 -6.71 -7.81
C VAL A 93 0.03 -8.06 -8.48
N VAL A 94 0.39 -9.11 -7.72
CA VAL A 94 0.64 -10.44 -8.29
C VAL A 94 -0.62 -11.00 -8.98
N ALA A 95 -1.80 -10.81 -8.39
CA ALA A 95 -3.07 -11.24 -8.99
C ALA A 95 -3.37 -10.52 -10.31
N ASN A 96 -2.98 -9.25 -10.43
CA ASN A 96 -3.24 -8.41 -11.60
C ASN A 96 -2.07 -8.34 -12.61
N TRP A 97 -0.89 -8.86 -12.25
CA TRP A 97 0.33 -8.81 -13.07
C TRP A 97 0.16 -9.54 -14.42
N ARG A 98 -0.60 -10.64 -14.45
CA ARG A 98 -0.84 -11.42 -15.68
C ARG A 98 -1.73 -10.70 -16.71
N GLY A 99 -2.40 -9.61 -16.33
CA GLY A 99 -3.32 -8.87 -17.20
C GLY A 99 -2.65 -7.83 -18.12
N ASN A 100 -1.38 -7.49 -17.89
CA ASN A 100 -0.71 -6.38 -18.60
C ASN A 100 0.47 -6.89 -19.45
N ARG A 101 0.19 -7.29 -20.70
CA ARG A 101 1.20 -7.60 -21.74
C ARG A 101 1.78 -6.33 -22.36
N HIS A 102 2.39 -5.47 -21.54
CA HIS A 102 3.20 -4.35 -22.03
C HIS A 102 4.58 -4.37 -21.38
N VAL A 103 5.37 -5.35 -21.83
CA VAL A 103 6.80 -5.19 -22.10
C VAL A 103 7.00 -5.56 -23.55
#